data_AF-A0A2E8VRQ0-F1
#
_entry.id   AF-A0A2E8VRQ0-F1
#
_cell.length_a   1.000
_cell.length_b   1.000
_cell.length_c   1.000
_cell.angle_alpha   90.00
_cell.angle_beta   90.00
_cell.angle_gamma   90.00
#
_symmetry.space_group_name_H-M   'P 1'
#
loop_
_entity.id
_entity.type
_entity.pdbx_description
1 polymer ?
#
loop_
_entity_poly.entity_id
_entity_poly.type
_entity_poly.pdbx_seq_one_letter_code
_entity_poly.pdbx_strand_id
1 'polypeptide(L)'
;MAATPAWAVDARFVNASANDAGELCIQAMTSPNAFRTSLENRGLRARDIQCNGRRVSQFVSSVLRGEENPVRLTNSSRSLEAELCIAAATSSDQFSRIRAEHFSETQWKLHGLQCNRMPLQRFAEKYGNQSFTL
;
A
#
# COMPACT_ATOMS: atom_id res chain seq x y z
N MET A 1 7.62 29.15 -2.14
CA MET A 1 7.56 28.11 -1.11
C MET A 1 6.10 27.77 -0.88
N ALA A 2 5.60 26.65 -1.40
CA ALA A 2 4.20 26.27 -1.25
C ALA A 2 3.99 25.64 0.13
N ALA A 3 3.12 26.24 0.94
CA ALA A 3 2.75 25.72 2.26
C ALA A 3 1.96 24.41 2.09
N THR A 4 2.46 23.33 2.69
CA THR A 4 1.72 22.08 2.84
C THR A 4 0.52 22.35 3.75
N PRO A 5 -0.72 22.07 3.33
CA PRO A 5 -1.88 22.28 4.19
C PRO A 5 -1.82 21.34 5.41
N ALA A 6 -2.17 21.86 6.58
CA ALA A 6 -2.06 21.22 7.90
C ALA A 6 -2.89 19.94 8.10
N TRP A 7 -3.56 19.45 7.05
CA TRP A 7 -4.36 18.22 7.06
C TRP A 7 -3.73 17.07 6.26
N ALA A 8 -2.51 17.24 5.77
CA ALA A 8 -1.71 16.13 5.24
C ALA A 8 -1.26 15.23 6.41
N VAL A 9 -2.19 14.44 6.94
CA VAL A 9 -1.87 13.35 7.86
C VAL A 9 -1.13 12.32 7.01
N ASP A 10 0.18 12.25 7.18
CA ASP A 10 1.05 11.27 6.53
C ASP A 10 0.67 9.89 7.11
N ALA A 11 -0.39 9.28 6.57
CA ALA A 11 -0.79 7.91 6.84
C ALA A 11 0.37 7.02 6.38
N ARG A 12 1.30 6.79 7.30
CA ARG A 12 2.55 6.10 7.02
C ARG A 12 2.30 4.62 7.23
N PHE A 13 2.08 3.92 6.12
CA PHE A 13 2.02 2.46 6.09
C PHE A 13 3.42 1.92 6.36
N VAL A 14 3.52 1.01 7.31
CA VAL A 14 4.52 -0.05 7.21
C VAL A 14 3.85 -1.22 6.49
N ASN A 15 4.44 -1.60 5.36
CA ASN A 15 4.34 -2.97 4.91
C ASN A 15 4.70 -3.85 6.12
N ALA A 16 3.96 -4.92 6.39
CA ALA A 16 4.04 -5.66 7.66
C ALA A 16 5.47 -6.14 8.05
N SER A 17 6.44 -6.07 7.13
CA SER A 17 7.86 -5.97 7.41
C SER A 17 8.33 -4.51 7.31
N ALA A 18 8.61 -3.85 8.43
CA ALA A 18 9.01 -2.44 8.51
C ALA A 18 10.38 -2.07 7.86
N ASN A 19 10.87 -2.86 6.90
CA ASN A 19 12.11 -2.64 6.16
C ASN A 19 11.81 -2.48 4.66
N ASP A 20 12.77 -1.92 3.92
CA ASP A 20 12.83 -1.79 2.45
C ASP A 20 12.54 -3.08 1.66
N ALA A 21 12.43 -4.22 2.36
CA ALA A 21 11.92 -5.50 1.89
C ALA A 21 10.48 -5.42 1.39
N GLY A 22 9.61 -4.59 1.98
CA GLY A 22 8.22 -4.49 1.58
C GLY A 22 8.03 -4.02 0.13
N GLU A 23 8.83 -3.05 -0.30
CA GLU A 23 8.83 -2.57 -1.68
C GLU A 23 9.43 -3.61 -2.64
N LEU A 24 10.49 -4.31 -2.22
CA LEU A 24 11.09 -5.40 -2.99
C LEU A 24 10.11 -6.55 -3.22
N CYS A 25 9.28 -6.89 -2.22
CA CYS A 25 8.23 -7.91 -2.35
C CYS A 25 7.18 -7.52 -3.39
N ILE A 26 6.79 -6.25 -3.44
CA ILE A 26 5.82 -5.73 -4.41
C ILE A 26 6.44 -5.66 -5.80
N GLN A 27 7.70 -5.23 -5.91
CA GLN A 27 8.40 -5.24 -7.20
C GLN A 27 8.57 -6.66 -7.73
N ALA A 28 8.84 -7.64 -6.87
CA ALA A 28 9.05 -9.03 -7.28
C ALA A 28 7.84 -9.63 -8.01
N MET A 29 6.62 -9.17 -7.68
CA MET A 29 5.37 -9.61 -8.31
C MET A 29 4.92 -8.73 -9.49
N THR A 30 5.14 -7.40 -9.42
CA THR A 30 4.57 -6.44 -10.38
C THR A 30 5.55 -6.05 -11.47
N SER A 31 6.85 -6.08 -11.18
CA SER A 31 7.90 -5.68 -12.11
C SER A 31 9.21 -6.42 -11.79
N PRO A 32 9.36 -7.67 -12.30
CA PRO A 32 10.54 -8.50 -12.06
C PRO A 32 11.86 -7.82 -12.44
N ASN A 33 11.84 -6.96 -13.46
CA ASN A 33 13.02 -6.18 -13.87
C ASN A 33 13.37 -5.11 -12.82
N ALA A 34 12.40 -4.35 -12.32
CA ALA A 34 12.63 -3.35 -11.27
C ALA A 34 13.10 -3.99 -9.95
N PHE A 35 12.60 -5.20 -9.64
CA PHE A 35 13.06 -6.00 -8.50
C PHE A 35 14.53 -6.37 -8.63
N ARG A 36 14.96 -6.90 -9.79
CA ARG A 36 16.37 -7.24 -10.03
C ARG A 36 17.29 -6.03 -9.91
N THR A 37 16.93 -4.92 -10.55
CA THR A 37 17.70 -3.68 -10.44
C THR A 37 17.81 -3.16 -9.00
N SER A 38 16.72 -3.25 -8.24
CA SER A 38 16.71 -2.83 -6.84
C SER A 38 17.55 -3.74 -5.94
N LEU A 39 17.61 -5.05 -6.23
CA LEU A 39 18.52 -5.97 -5.54
C LEU A 39 19.99 -5.65 -5.84
N GLU A 40 20.33 -5.45 -7.11
CA GLU A 40 21.69 -5.14 -7.56
C GLU A 40 22.21 -3.83 -6.95
N ASN A 41 21.41 -2.77 -7.02
CA ASN A 41 21.75 -1.46 -6.44
C ASN A 41 21.97 -1.51 -4.92
N ARG A 42 21.39 -2.49 -4.24
CA ARG A 42 21.46 -2.66 -2.79
C ARG A 42 22.43 -3.77 -2.37
N GLY A 43 23.10 -4.44 -3.32
CA GLY A 43 23.97 -5.58 -3.04
C GLY A 43 23.25 -6.77 -2.39
N LEU A 44 21.94 -6.88 -2.57
CA LEU A 44 21.09 -7.91 -1.97
C LEU A 44 20.89 -9.08 -2.94
N ARG A 45 20.59 -10.27 -2.41
CA ARG A 45 20.21 -11.44 -3.22
C ARG A 45 18.74 -11.76 -2.97
N ALA A 46 18.03 -12.21 -4.02
CA ALA A 46 16.61 -12.57 -3.91
C ALA A 46 16.35 -13.60 -2.79
N ARG A 47 17.28 -14.53 -2.55
CA ARG A 47 17.16 -15.56 -1.51
C ARG A 47 17.17 -15.01 -0.07
N ASP A 48 17.68 -13.79 0.11
CA ASP A 48 17.78 -13.10 1.40
C ASP A 48 16.55 -12.24 1.68
N ILE A 49 15.67 -12.07 0.68
CA ILE A 49 14.41 -11.33 0.82
C ILE A 49 13.32 -12.27 1.32
N GLN A 50 12.71 -11.85 2.44
CA GLN A 50 11.51 -12.49 2.96
C GLN A 50 10.31 -11.56 2.84
N CYS A 51 9.21 -12.11 2.32
CA CYS A 51 7.92 -11.47 2.14
C CYS A 51 6.92 -12.27 2.97
N ASN A 52 6.24 -11.62 3.91
CA ASN A 52 5.29 -12.26 4.82
C ASN A 52 5.86 -13.52 5.53
N GLY A 53 7.13 -13.49 5.93
CA GLY A 53 7.80 -14.61 6.62
C GLY A 53 8.21 -15.78 5.72
N ARG A 54 8.10 -15.64 4.39
CA ARG A 54 8.47 -16.65 3.40
C ARG A 54 9.49 -16.09 2.43
N ARG A 55 10.23 -16.96 1.72
CA ARG A 55 11.16 -16.49 0.67
C ARG A 55 10.39 -15.79 -0.45
N VAL A 56 10.96 -14.72 -1.02
CA VAL A 56 10.32 -13.94 -2.10
C VAL A 56 9.80 -14.81 -3.26
N SER A 57 10.52 -15.87 -3.65
CA SER A 57 10.08 -16.78 -4.73
C SER A 57 8.82 -17.58 -4.37
N GLN A 58 8.70 -18.03 -3.11
CA GLN A 58 7.54 -18.75 -2.60
C GLN A 58 6.33 -17.82 -2.47
N PHE A 59 6.58 -16.59 -2.01
CA PHE A 59 5.59 -15.54 -1.91
C PHE A 59 5.00 -15.19 -3.28
N VAL A 60 5.84 -14.82 -4.27
CA VAL A 60 5.40 -14.50 -5.63
C VAL A 60 4.60 -15.66 -6.22
N SER A 61 5.05 -16.90 -6.02
CA SER A 61 4.33 -18.09 -6.49
C SER A 61 2.95 -18.28 -5.85
N SER A 62 2.77 -17.89 -4.58
CA SER A 62 1.49 -18.03 -3.86
C SER A 62 0.52 -16.91 -4.25
N VAL A 63 1.05 -15.70 -4.44
CA VAL A 63 0.31 -14.54 -4.95
C VAL A 63 -0.23 -14.78 -6.36
N LEU A 64 0.61 -15.32 -7.27
CA LEU A 64 0.19 -15.63 -8.63
C LEU A 64 -0.88 -16.75 -8.70
N ARG A 65 -0.98 -17.57 -7.64
CA ARG A 65 -2.04 -18.58 -7.48
C ARG A 65 -3.30 -18.04 -6.82
N GLY A 66 -3.31 -16.78 -6.40
CA GLY A 66 -4.43 -16.16 -5.67
C GLY A 66 -4.58 -16.65 -4.23
N GLU A 67 -3.58 -17.35 -3.68
CA GLU A 67 -3.62 -17.91 -2.32
C GLU A 67 -3.27 -16.87 -1.24
N GLU A 68 -2.63 -15.77 -1.63
CA GLU A 68 -2.14 -14.75 -0.71
C GLU A 68 -2.29 -13.36 -1.32
N ASN A 69 -2.78 -12.39 -0.53
CA ASN A 69 -2.76 -11.00 -0.95
C ASN A 69 -1.33 -10.45 -0.77
N PRO A 70 -0.68 -10.00 -1.85
CA PRO A 70 0.72 -9.61 -1.82
C PRO A 70 1.01 -8.39 -0.94
N VAL A 71 0.01 -7.56 -0.68
CA VAL A 71 0.18 -6.32 0.05
C VAL A 71 -0.61 -6.42 1.33
N ARG A 72 0.07 -6.82 2.40
CA ARG A 72 -0.51 -6.75 3.75
C ARG A 72 -0.41 -5.30 4.23
N LEU A 73 -1.43 -4.52 3.91
CA LEU A 73 -1.55 -3.14 4.41
C LEU A 73 -1.92 -3.18 5.89
N THR A 74 -1.18 -2.46 6.72
CA THR A 74 -1.42 -2.39 8.16
C THR A 74 -1.55 -0.94 8.62
N ASN A 75 -2.46 -0.70 9.57
CA ASN A 75 -2.67 0.63 10.15
C ASN A 75 -1.66 0.88 11.28
N SER A 76 -0.43 1.23 10.92
CA SER A 76 0.64 1.53 11.88
C SER A 76 0.43 2.82 12.67
N SER A 77 -0.25 3.81 12.08
CA SER A 77 -0.59 5.07 12.74
C SER A 77 -1.80 4.96 13.67
N ARG A 78 -2.52 3.83 13.64
CA ARG A 78 -3.82 3.64 14.32
C ARG A 78 -4.81 4.78 14.02
N SER A 79 -4.73 5.34 12.81
CA SER A 79 -5.54 6.48 12.40
C SER A 79 -6.65 6.05 11.44
N LEU A 80 -7.80 6.74 11.51
CA LEU A 80 -8.94 6.47 10.64
C LEU A 80 -8.60 6.72 9.17
N GLU A 81 -7.71 7.67 8.89
CA GLU A 81 -7.18 7.97 7.56
C GLU A 81 -6.41 6.78 6.98
N ALA A 82 -5.58 6.12 7.80
CA ALA A 82 -4.83 4.96 7.37
C ALA A 82 -5.77 3.76 7.16
N GLU A 83 -6.77 3.57 8.02
CA GLU A 83 -7.84 2.58 7.81
C GLU A 83 -8.62 2.82 6.51
N LEU A 84 -8.94 4.07 6.21
CA LEU A 84 -9.63 4.46 4.99
C LEU A 84 -8.79 4.16 3.74
N CYS A 85 -7.49 4.44 3.77
CA CYS A 85 -6.56 4.07 2.71
C CYS A 85 -6.45 2.55 2.49
N ILE A 86 -6.40 1.76 3.58
CA ILE A 86 -6.39 0.29 3.51
C ILE A 86 -7.65 -0.19 2.82
N ALA A 87 -8.80 0.33 3.27
CA ALA A 87 -10.09 -0.03 2.71
C ALA A 87 -10.17 0.35 1.23
N ALA A 88 -9.71 1.55 0.85
CA ALA A 88 -9.69 1.96 -0.57
C ALA A 88 -8.92 0.97 -1.45
N ALA A 89 -7.77 0.48 -0.99
CA ALA A 89 -6.94 -0.46 -1.72
C ALA A 89 -7.44 -1.92 -1.71
N THR A 90 -8.33 -2.30 -0.80
CA THR A 90 -8.70 -3.72 -0.57
C THR A 90 -10.18 -4.02 -0.74
N SER A 91 -11.07 -3.06 -0.49
CA SER A 91 -12.52 -3.24 -0.57
C SER A 91 -13.25 -1.89 -0.72
N SER A 92 -13.86 -1.67 -1.89
CA SER A 92 -14.70 -0.49 -2.15
C SER A 92 -15.89 -0.36 -1.18
N ASP A 93 -16.45 -1.49 -0.74
CA ASP A 93 -17.56 -1.52 0.22
C ASP A 93 -17.10 -1.07 1.62
N GLN A 94 -15.95 -1.60 2.08
CA GLN A 94 -15.38 -1.20 3.36
C GLN A 94 -14.96 0.28 3.33
N PHE A 95 -14.42 0.75 2.21
CA PHE A 95 -14.10 2.18 2.02
C PHE A 95 -15.37 3.03 2.15
N SER A 96 -16.43 2.66 1.42
CA SER A 96 -17.70 3.40 1.44
C SER A 96 -18.29 3.47 2.84
N ARG A 97 -18.19 2.37 3.60
CA ARG A 97 -18.64 2.30 4.99
C ARG A 97 -17.84 3.23 5.91
N ILE A 98 -16.51 3.10 5.94
CA ILE A 98 -15.66 3.94 6.81
C ILE A 98 -15.81 5.42 6.43
N ARG A 99 -15.91 5.71 5.13
CA ARG A 99 -16.18 7.05 4.61
C ARG A 99 -17.51 7.59 5.15
N ALA A 100 -18.59 6.81 5.08
CA ALA A 100 -19.91 7.23 5.54
C ALA A 100 -19.99 7.39 7.07
N GLU A 101 -19.32 6.51 7.82
CA GLU A 101 -19.34 6.51 9.29
C GLU A 101 -18.47 7.63 9.88
N HIS A 102 -17.36 8.01 9.23
CA HIS A 102 -16.35 8.89 9.83
C HIS A 102 -15.99 10.14 9.02
N PHE A 103 -16.36 10.22 7.73
CA PHE A 103 -15.91 11.27 6.80
C PHE A 103 -17.05 11.87 5.94
N SER A 104 -18.32 11.61 6.29
CA SER A 104 -19.52 11.94 5.50
C SER A 104 -19.67 13.43 5.14
N GLU A 105 -19.21 14.35 5.98
CA GLU A 105 -19.32 15.81 5.76
C GLU A 105 -18.11 16.41 5.04
N THR A 106 -17.12 15.61 4.64
CA THR A 106 -15.81 16.12 4.23
C THR A 106 -15.27 15.53 2.93
N GLN A 107 -16.10 15.53 1.88
CA GLN A 107 -15.67 15.11 0.53
C GLN A 107 -14.42 15.86 0.03
N TRP A 108 -14.26 17.15 0.35
CA TRP A 108 -13.07 17.92 -0.03
C TRP A 108 -11.77 17.43 0.66
N LYS A 109 -11.87 16.79 1.84
CA LYS A 109 -10.70 16.18 2.51
C LYS A 109 -10.26 14.88 1.84
N LEU A 110 -11.16 14.16 1.18
CA LEU A 110 -10.83 12.89 0.52
C LEU A 110 -9.97 13.10 -0.73
N HIS A 111 -10.23 14.17 -1.50
CA HIS A 111 -9.38 14.55 -2.63
C HIS A 111 -7.98 14.99 -2.20
N GLY A 112 -7.86 15.53 -0.98
CA GLY A 112 -6.59 15.88 -0.38
C GLY A 112 -5.85 14.71 0.28
N LEU A 113 -6.56 13.63 0.61
CA LEU A 113 -6.00 12.54 1.38
C LEU A 113 -4.88 11.84 0.62
N GLN A 114 -3.73 11.75 1.27
CA GLN A 114 -2.56 11.06 0.74
C GLN A 114 -2.25 9.83 1.59
N CYS A 115 -2.11 8.70 0.91
CA CYS A 115 -1.70 7.43 1.47
C CYS A 115 -0.27 7.16 1.00
N ASN A 116 0.71 7.11 1.92
CA ASN A 116 2.12 6.98 1.56
C ASN A 116 2.60 8.04 0.54
N ARG A 117 2.26 9.32 0.77
CA ARG A 117 2.57 10.46 -0.13
C ARG A 117 1.99 10.33 -1.54
N MET A 118 0.97 9.49 -1.71
CA MET A 118 0.28 9.26 -2.96
C MET A 118 -1.20 9.59 -2.80
N PRO A 119 -1.85 10.24 -3.78
CA PRO A 119 -3.30 10.44 -3.72
C PRO A 119 -4.05 9.13 -3.49
N LEU A 120 -5.09 9.16 -2.64
CA LEU A 120 -5.88 7.98 -2.26
C LEU A 120 -6.30 7.10 -3.44
N GLN A 121 -6.77 7.71 -4.54
CA GLN A 121 -7.15 6.97 -5.75
C GLN A 121 -5.96 6.21 -6.35
N ARG A 122 -4.84 6.90 -6.59
CA ARG A 122 -3.63 6.26 -7.13
C ARG A 122 -3.09 5.18 -6.21
N PHE A 123 -3.22 5.38 -4.90
CA PHE A 123 -2.87 4.37 -3.91
C PHE A 123 -3.75 3.13 -4.06
N ALA A 124 -5.07 3.30 -4.11
CA ALA A 124 -6.00 2.19 -4.27
C ALA A 124 -5.74 1.39 -5.56
N GLU A 125 -5.56 2.09 -6.68
CA GLU A 125 -5.23 1.50 -7.97
C GLU A 125 -3.90 0.72 -7.93
N LYS A 126 -2.88 1.29 -7.26
CA LYS A 126 -1.55 0.68 -7.15
C LYS A 126 -1.55 -0.60 -6.31
N TYR A 127 -2.36 -0.67 -5.26
CA TYR A 127 -2.25 -1.72 -4.23
C TYR A 127 -3.34 -2.79 -4.27
N GLY A 128 -4.31 -2.72 -5.19
CA GLY A 128 -5.21 -3.85 -5.42
C GLY A 128 -6.58 -3.51 -6.01
N ASN A 129 -6.98 -2.25 -6.00
CA ASN A 129 -8.30 -1.81 -6.44
C ASN A 129 -8.20 -0.94 -7.69
N GLN A 130 -7.93 -1.56 -8.84
CA GLN A 130 -7.74 -0.89 -10.13
C GLN A 130 -8.99 -0.14 -10.64
N SER A 131 -10.17 -0.50 -10.14
CA SER A 131 -11.44 0.15 -10.48
C SER A 131 -11.91 1.10 -9.38
N PHE A 132 -11.04 1.46 -8.43
CA PHE A 132 -11.39 2.35 -7.35
C PHE A 132 -11.77 3.74 -7.89
N THR A 133 -12.91 4.23 -7.43
CA THR A 133 -13.42 5.55 -7.73
C THR A 133 -13.80 6.25 -6.43
N LEU A 134 -13.40 7.52 -6.32
CA LEU A 134 -13.55 8.32 -5.12
C LEU A 134 -14.98 8.86 -4.96
#